data_AF-A0A1S6HU14-F1
#
_entry.id   AF-A0A1S6HU14-F1
#
_cell.length_a   1.000
_cell.length_b   1.000
_cell.length_c   1.000
_cell.angle_alpha   90.00
_cell.angle_beta   90.00
_cell.angle_gamma   90.00
#
_symmetry.space_group_name_H-M   'P 1'
#
loop_
_entity.id
_entity.type
_entity.pdbx_description
1 polymer ?
#
loop_
_entity_poly.entity_id
_entity_poly.type
_entity_poly.pdbx_seq_one_letter_code
_entity_poly.pdbx_strand_id
1 'polypeptide(L)'
;MRYTEDGQLSIDNNRAERAVKPFVIRRKNWMSSNTASGAQASAVFYSIIETAKANELMPFDYLIYCLEQLSLKPESLDHLMPWNIKLS
;
A
#
# COMPACT_ATOMS: atom_id res chain seq x y z
N MET A 1 13.47 -0.61 21.64
CA MET A 1 13.64 -2.02 21.24
C MET A 1 14.84 -2.10 20.34
N ARG A 2 15.91 -2.78 20.78
CA ARG A 2 17.16 -2.92 20.01
C ARG A 2 17.24 -4.34 19.44
N TYR A 3 17.85 -4.53 18.26
CA TYR A 3 17.98 -5.85 17.64
C TYR A 3 18.79 -6.85 18.50
N THR A 4 19.61 -6.33 19.43
CA THR A 4 20.35 -7.13 20.43
C THR A 4 19.45 -7.74 21.51
N GLU A 5 18.20 -7.27 21.62
CA GLU A 5 17.22 -7.68 22.64
C GLU A 5 16.15 -8.61 22.08
N ASP A 6 16.00 -8.71 20.75
CA ASP A 6 14.98 -9.52 20.08
C ASP A 6 15.52 -10.13 18.77
N GLY A 7 15.67 -11.45 18.74
CA GLY A 7 16.18 -12.21 17.59
C GLY A 7 15.23 -12.28 16.39
N GLN A 8 14.00 -11.78 16.50
CA GLN A 8 13.10 -11.61 15.36
C GLN A 8 13.42 -10.33 14.56
N LEU A 9 14.22 -9.42 15.11
CA LEU A 9 14.64 -8.20 14.44
C LEU A 9 15.92 -8.44 13.63
N SER A 10 15.87 -8.13 12.34
CA SER A 10 17.04 -8.13 11.48
C SER A 10 18.04 -7.05 11.91
N ILE A 11 19.34 -7.34 11.82
CA ILE A 11 20.41 -6.37 12.13
C ILE A 11 20.43 -5.19 11.15
N ASP A 12 19.96 -5.41 9.92
CA ASP A 12 19.91 -4.43 8.85
C ASP A 12 18.47 -4.04 8.46
N ASN A 13 18.34 -2.82 7.94
CA ASN A 13 17.07 -2.27 7.48
C ASN A 13 16.81 -2.50 5.97
N ASN A 14 17.58 -3.37 5.31
CA ASN A 14 17.57 -3.48 3.84
C ASN A 14 16.18 -3.87 3.31
N ARG A 15 15.38 -4.58 4.10
CA ARG A 15 14.01 -4.94 3.70
C ARG A 15 13.11 -3.71 3.63
N ALA A 16 13.13 -2.84 4.64
CA ALA A 16 12.31 -1.63 4.63
C ALA A 16 12.81 -0.62 3.58
N GLU A 17 14.13 -0.50 3.42
CA GLU A 17 14.71 0.36 2.38
C GLU A 17 14.31 -0.08 0.97
N ARG A 18 14.32 -1.39 0.70
CA ARG A 18 13.83 -1.94 -0.58
C ARG A 18 12.34 -1.69 -0.78
N ALA A 19 11.52 -1.78 0.27
CA ALA A 19 10.09 -1.51 0.20
C ALA A 19 9.78 -0.03 -0.07
N VAL A 20 10.55 0.91 0.49
CA VAL A 20 10.32 2.35 0.29
C VAL A 20 10.93 2.88 -1.03
N LYS A 21 11.95 2.20 -1.58
CA LYS A 21 12.66 2.64 -2.80
C LYS A 21 11.74 2.89 -4.01
N PRO A 22 10.75 2.04 -4.35
CA PRO A 22 9.80 2.31 -5.43
C PRO A 22 9.01 3.59 -5.24
N PHE A 23 8.61 3.91 -4.00
CA PHE A 23 7.89 5.14 -3.67
C PHE A 23 8.78 6.36 -3.88
N VAL A 24 10.01 6.34 -3.37
CA VAL A 24 10.98 7.43 -3.51
C VAL A 24 11.30 7.72 -4.98
N ILE A 25 11.42 6.67 -5.81
CA ILE A 25 11.67 6.82 -7.25
C ILE A 25 10.46 7.47 -7.95
N ARG A 26 9.23 7.04 -7.65
CA ARG A 26 8.02 7.60 -8.28
C ARG A 26 7.65 8.99 -7.81
N ARG A 27 8.14 9.44 -6.65
CA ARG A 27 7.98 10.82 -6.15
C ARG A 27 8.43 11.87 -7.18
N LYS A 28 9.45 11.57 -8.01
CA LYS A 28 9.90 12.45 -9.09
C LYS A 28 8.89 12.62 -10.22
N ASN A 29 8.00 11.65 -10.43
CA ASN A 29 7.00 11.65 -11.51
C ASN A 29 5.63 12.14 -11.05
N TRP A 30 5.42 12.32 -9.75
CA TRP A 30 4.13 12.65 -9.16
C TRP A 30 4.12 14.10 -8.70
N MET A 31 3.54 14.96 -9.55
CA MET A 31 3.50 16.42 -9.40
C MET A 31 2.83 16.88 -8.08
N SER A 32 1.98 16.03 -7.48
CA SER A 32 1.29 16.29 -6.21
C SER A 32 2.12 15.97 -4.96
N SER A 33 3.34 15.43 -5.08
CA SER A 33 4.16 15.05 -3.91
C SER A 33 4.81 16.25 -3.19
N ASN A 34 4.63 17.46 -3.72
CA ASN A 34 5.31 18.67 -3.24
C ASN A 34 4.59 19.37 -2.09
N THR A 35 3.34 18.97 -1.79
CA THR A 35 2.58 19.45 -0.63
C THR A 35 2.43 18.33 0.40
N ALA A 36 2.29 18.66 1.68
CA ALA A 36 2.10 17.66 2.74
C ALA A 36 0.85 16.80 2.50
N SER A 37 -0.25 17.44 2.06
CA SER A 37 -1.50 16.75 1.71
C SER A 37 -1.31 15.78 0.55
N GLY A 38 -0.66 16.20 -0.54
CA GLY A 38 -0.44 15.32 -1.68
C GLY A 38 0.58 14.22 -1.41
N ALA A 39 1.58 14.46 -0.55
CA ALA A 39 2.48 13.41 -0.06
C ALA A 39 1.73 12.36 0.78
N GLN A 40 0.81 12.79 1.65
CA GLN A 40 -0.04 11.88 2.43
C GLN A 40 -0.95 11.06 1.54
N ALA A 41 -1.67 11.69 0.60
CA ALA A 41 -2.53 10.97 -0.33
C ALA A 41 -1.75 9.93 -1.16
N SER A 42 -0.55 10.30 -1.61
CA SER A 42 0.34 9.38 -2.35
C SER A 42 0.80 8.19 -1.50
N ALA A 43 1.11 8.43 -0.22
CA ALA A 43 1.49 7.38 0.71
C ALA A 43 0.34 6.40 1.00
N VAL A 44 -0.88 6.91 1.18
CA VAL A 44 -2.09 6.08 1.35
C VAL A 44 -2.33 5.22 0.13
N PHE A 45 -2.31 5.80 -1.07
CA PHE A 45 -2.52 5.06 -2.31
C PHE A 45 -1.48 3.96 -2.51
N TYR A 46 -0.20 4.25 -2.22
CA TYR A 46 0.84 3.23 -2.27
C TYR A 46 0.65 2.13 -1.25
N SER A 47 0.23 2.46 -0.03
CA SER A 47 -0.04 1.48 1.01
C SER A 47 -1.13 0.49 0.56
N ILE A 48 -2.17 0.98 -0.11
CA ILE A 48 -3.23 0.13 -0.70
C ILE A 48 -2.66 -0.80 -1.77
N ILE A 49 -1.86 -0.28 -2.70
CA ILE A 49 -1.23 -1.08 -3.77
C ILE A 49 -0.30 -2.16 -3.21
N GLU A 50 0.58 -1.80 -2.28
CA GLU A 50 1.53 -2.76 -1.71
C GLU A 50 0.81 -3.81 -0.86
N THR A 51 -0.28 -3.44 -0.18
CA THR A 51 -1.12 -4.41 0.54
C THR A 51 -1.83 -5.36 -0.44
N ALA A 52 -2.34 -4.87 -1.57
CA ALA A 52 -2.95 -5.73 -2.60
C ALA A 52 -1.93 -6.74 -3.15
N LYS A 53 -0.72 -6.29 -3.50
CA LYS A 53 0.37 -7.19 -3.95
C LYS A 53 0.76 -8.22 -2.90
N ALA A 54 0.80 -7.82 -1.63
CA ALA A 54 1.12 -8.72 -0.52
C ALA A 54 0.06 -9.83 -0.32
N ASN A 55 -1.17 -9.61 -0.82
CA ASN A 55 -2.24 -10.60 -0.87
C ASN A 55 -2.36 -11.27 -2.25
N GLU A 56 -1.31 -11.18 -3.09
CA GLU A 56 -1.25 -11.80 -4.42
C GLU A 56 -2.30 -11.29 -5.41
N LEU A 57 -2.88 -10.10 -5.16
CA LEU A 57 -3.84 -9.48 -6.05
C LEU A 57 -3.14 -8.61 -7.11
N MET A 58 -3.69 -8.62 -8.32
CA MET A 58 -3.34 -7.66 -9.36
C MET A 58 -3.83 -6.26 -8.94
N PRO A 59 -2.95 -5.28 -8.69
CA PRO A 59 -3.35 -4.01 -8.08
C PRO A 59 -4.32 -3.19 -8.93
N PHE A 60 -4.24 -3.30 -10.25
CA PHE A 60 -5.14 -2.61 -11.16
C PHE A 60 -6.58 -3.12 -10.98
N ASP A 61 -6.78 -4.43 -11.06
CA ASP A 61 -8.10 -5.06 -10.95
C ASP A 61 -8.70 -4.84 -9.55
N TYR A 62 -7.87 -4.92 -8.50
CA TYR A 62 -8.29 -4.62 -7.13
C TYR A 62 -8.78 -3.18 -6.97
N LEU A 63 -8.08 -2.20 -7.55
CA LEU A 63 -8.48 -0.80 -7.47
C LEU A 63 -9.78 -0.53 -8.23
N ILE A 64 -9.95 -1.11 -9.42
CA ILE A 64 -11.20 -0.99 -10.19
C ILE A 64 -12.35 -1.58 -9.39
N TYR A 65 -12.20 -2.80 -8.87
CA TYR A 65 -13.21 -3.44 -8.04
C TYR A 65 -13.59 -2.58 -6.82
N CYS A 66 -12.61 -2.04 -6.11
CA CYS A 66 -12.87 -1.15 -4.97
C CYS A 66 -13.66 0.10 -5.38
N LEU A 67 -13.32 0.74 -6.50
CA LEU A 67 -14.01 1.94 -6.99
C LEU A 67 -15.44 1.64 -7.43
N GLU A 68 -15.67 0.50 -8.07
CA GLU A 68 -17.00 0.03 -8.47
C GLU A 68 -17.88 -0.21 -7.24
N GLN A 69 -17.37 -0.93 -6.23
CA GLN A 69 -18.11 -1.20 -5.01
C GLN A 69 -18.35 0.06 -4.17
N LEU A 70 -17.36 0.96 -4.08
CA LEU A 70 -17.53 2.25 -3.39
C LEU A 70 -18.62 3.11 -4.03
N SER A 71 -18.80 3.01 -5.35
CA SER A 71 -19.86 3.74 -6.07
C SER A 71 -21.27 3.32 -5.64
N LEU A 72 -21.42 2.10 -5.09
CA LEU A 72 -22.66 1.58 -4.55
C LEU A 72 -22.97 2.07 -3.13
N LYS A 73 -22.07 2.87 -2.52
CA LYS A 73 -22.17 3.39 -1.14
C LYS A 73 -22.44 2.30 -0.10
N PRO A 74 -21.54 1.32 0.02
CA PRO A 74 -21.72 0.21 0.95
C PRO A 74 -21.69 0.70 2.41
N GLU A 75 -22.43 0.03 3.27
CA GLU A 75 -22.51 0.34 4.71
C GLU A 75 -21.22 -0.06 5.46
N SER A 76 -20.50 -1.07 4.96
CA SER A 76 -19.18 -1.50 5.47
C SER A 76 -18.17 -1.67 4.34
N LEU A 77 -16.90 -1.39 4.62
CA LEU A 77 -15.77 -1.57 3.71
C LEU A 77 -15.00 -2.89 3.95
N ASP A 78 -15.40 -3.68 4.94
CA ASP A 78 -14.64 -4.88 5.33
C ASP A 78 -14.54 -5.91 4.21
N HIS A 79 -15.57 -6.01 3.38
CA HIS A 79 -15.58 -6.90 2.20
C HIS A 79 -14.61 -6.45 1.09
N LEU A 80 -14.14 -5.20 1.11
CA LEU A 80 -13.15 -4.67 0.17
C LEU A 80 -11.71 -4.89 0.63
N MET A 81 -11.51 -5.47 1.81
CA MET A 81 -10.18 -5.77 2.30
C MET A 81 -9.48 -6.79 1.39
N PRO A 82 -8.17 -6.64 1.13
CA PRO A 82 -7.48 -7.43 0.11
C PRO A 82 -7.42 -8.93 0.43
N TRP A 83 -7.55 -9.33 1.70
CA TRP A 83 -7.64 -10.75 2.09
C TRP A 83 -9.04 -11.36 1.93
N ASN A 84 -10.07 -10.55 1.71
CA ASN A 84 -11.45 -10.99 1.51
C ASN A 84 -11.82 -11.16 0.03
N ILE A 85 -10.92 -10.77 -0.87
CA ILE A 85 -11.16 -10.75 -2.31
C ILE A 85 -10.34 -11.84 -2.99
N LYS A 86 -10.97 -12.56 -3.92
CA LYS A 86 -10.29 -13.47 -4.86
C LYS A 86 -10.59 -12.99 -6.27
N LEU A 87 -9.70 -12.17 -6.82
CA LEU A 87 -9.71 -11.83 -8.24
C LEU A 87 -8.87 -12.89 -8.96
N SER A 88 -9.48 -13.55 -9.95
CA SER A 88 -8.88 -14.67 -10.69
C SER A 88 -8.05 -14.19 -11.87
#